data_AF-A0A1I0XMU6-F1
#
_entry.id   AF-A0A1I0XMU6-F1
#
_cell.length_a   1.000
_cell.length_b   1.000
_cell.length_c   1.000
_cell.angle_alpha   90.00
_cell.angle_beta   90.00
_cell.angle_gamma   90.00
#
_symmetry.space_group_name_H-M   'P 1'
#
loop_
_entity.id
_entity.type
_entity.pdbx_description
1 polymer ?
#
loop_
_entity_poly.entity_id
_entity_poly.type
_entity_poly.pdbx_seq_one_letter_code
_entity_poly.pdbx_strand_id
1 'polypeptide(L)'
;MTYDVVIIGAGSMGMAAGYYLSKANKSIALIDKYDSPHSEGSHHGESRIIRHAYGEGEKYVPLALRSQKLWQEMEWEAKIFLF
;
A
#
# COMPACT_ATOMS: atom_id res chain seq x y z
N MET A 1 0.27 0.94 26.24
CA MET A 1 1.17 1.55 25.25
C MET A 1 0.41 2.66 24.54
N THR A 2 1.06 3.75 24.16
CA THR A 2 0.44 4.88 23.44
C THR A 2 1.09 4.98 22.06
N TYR A 3 0.27 5.16 21.03
CA TYR A 3 0.69 5.31 19.63
C TYR A 3 0.08 6.59 19.05
N ASP A 4 0.76 7.23 18.11
CA ASP A 4 0.23 8.37 17.36
C ASP A 4 -0.93 7.94 16.44
N VAL A 5 -0.81 6.77 15.81
CA VAL A 5 -1.82 6.22 14.91
C VAL A 5 -1.95 4.71 15.10
N VAL A 6 -3.20 4.22 15.12
CA VAL A 6 -3.51 2.78 15.08
C VAL A 6 -4.22 2.47 13.76
N ILE A 7 -3.74 1.47 13.04
CA ILE A 7 -4.29 1.00 11.76
C ILE A 7 -4.94 -0.36 12.00
N ILE A 8 -6.25 -0.44 11.76
CA ILE A 8 -7.02 -1.69 11.83
C ILE A 8 -7.18 -2.25 10.42
N GLY A 9 -6.58 -3.41 10.18
CA GLY A 9 -6.39 -4.03 8.86
C GLY A 9 -5.03 -3.63 8.27
N ALA A 10 -4.05 -4.52 8.37
CA ALA A 10 -2.70 -4.38 7.84
C ALA A 10 -2.51 -5.05 6.45
N GLY A 11 -3.57 -5.11 5.64
CA GLY A 11 -3.50 -5.49 4.23
C GLY A 11 -2.90 -4.39 3.32
N SER A 12 -3.18 -4.41 2.01
CA SER A 12 -2.56 -3.49 1.03
C SER A 12 -2.59 -2.02 1.42
N MET A 13 -3.76 -1.51 1.81
CA MET A 13 -3.93 -0.09 2.13
C MET A 13 -3.34 0.26 3.50
N GLY A 14 -3.52 -0.62 4.49
CA GLY A 14 -3.06 -0.40 5.85
C GLY A 14 -1.54 -0.43 5.96
N MET A 15 -0.89 -1.40 5.31
CA MET A 15 0.57 -1.50 5.32
C MET A 15 1.22 -0.32 4.59
N ALA A 16 0.64 0.11 3.45
CA ALA A 16 1.11 1.31 2.74
C ALA A 16 0.97 2.57 3.62
N ALA A 17 -0.16 2.75 4.30
CA ALA A 17 -0.35 3.86 5.24
C ALA A 17 0.68 3.81 6.38
N GLY A 18 0.90 2.64 6.97
CA GLY A 18 1.90 2.42 8.02
C GLY A 18 3.33 2.76 7.57
N TYR A 19 3.71 2.35 6.37
CA TYR A 19 5.01 2.66 5.78
C TYR A 19 5.25 4.18 5.62
N TYR A 20 4.28 4.94 5.10
CA TYR A 20 4.48 6.40 4.97
C TYR A 20 4.39 7.12 6.32
N LEU A 21 3.58 6.64 7.27
CA LEU A 21 3.51 7.19 8.62
C LEU A 21 4.81 6.94 9.41
N SER A 22 5.44 5.78 9.25
CA SER A 22 6.73 5.50 9.90
C SER A 22 7.84 6.40 9.33
N LYS A 23 7.88 6.64 8.02
CA LYS A 23 8.79 7.64 7.40
C LYS A 23 8.53 9.06 7.90
N ALA A 24 7.31 9.37 8.33
CA ALA A 24 6.96 10.63 8.97
C ALA A 24 7.23 10.66 10.49
N ASN A 25 8.02 9.71 11.01
CA ASN A 25 8.39 9.57 12.42
C ASN A 25 7.17 9.47 13.38
N LYS A 26 6.10 8.78 12.95
CA LYS A 26 4.96 8.47 13.82
C LYS A 26 5.12 7.11 14.48
N SER A 27 4.80 7.04 15.76
CA SER A 27 4.60 5.78 16.47
C SER A 27 3.29 5.14 16.00
N ILE A 28 3.38 3.94 15.44
CA ILE A 28 2.27 3.27 14.79
C ILE A 28 2.04 1.86 15.35
N ALA A 29 0.77 1.48 15.51
CA ALA A 29 0.37 0.10 15.70
C ALA A 29 -0.43 -0.37 14.47
N LEU A 30 0.06 -1.41 13.80
CA LEU A 30 -0.65 -2.11 12.73
C LEU A 30 -1.26 -3.38 13.33
N ILE A 31 -2.58 -3.53 13.22
CA ILE A 31 -3.31 -4.67 13.78
C ILE A 31 -4.07 -5.32 12.63
N ASP A 32 -3.86 -6.62 12.44
CA ASP A 32 -4.62 -7.41 11.48
C ASP A 32 -5.17 -8.68 12.14
N LYS A 33 -6.23 -9.25 11.54
CA LYS A 33 -6.83 -10.51 11.98
C LYS A 33 -5.91 -11.70 11.66
N TYR A 34 -5.11 -11.60 10.61
CA TYR A 34 -4.18 -12.63 10.14
C TYR A 34 -2.75 -12.09 10.07
N ASP A 35 -1.79 -12.94 9.67
CA ASP A 35 -0.39 -12.55 9.50
C ASP A 35 -0.12 -12.15 8.04
N SER A 36 0.07 -10.85 7.77
CA SER A 36 0.22 -10.34 6.41
C SER A 36 1.62 -10.58 5.83
N PRO A 37 1.77 -11.00 4.55
CA PRO A 37 0.71 -11.26 3.58
C PRO A 37 0.07 -12.66 3.75
N HIS A 38 -1.26 -12.72 3.64
CA HIS A 38 -2.07 -13.95 3.77
C HIS A 38 -3.13 -14.10 2.64
N SER A 39 -3.87 -15.22 2.61
CA SER A 39 -4.79 -15.60 1.52
C SER A 39 -6.26 -15.26 1.76
N GLU A 40 -6.63 -14.87 2.98
CA GLU A 40 -8.00 -14.55 3.41
C GLU A 40 -8.43 -13.12 3.05
N GLY A 41 -7.48 -12.28 2.59
CA GLY A 41 -7.71 -10.89 2.18
C GLY A 41 -7.86 -10.71 0.67
N SER A 42 -7.82 -9.46 0.18
CA SER A 42 -7.99 -9.13 -1.26
C SER A 42 -6.68 -8.90 -2.02
N HIS A 43 -5.53 -9.19 -1.41
CA HIS A 43 -4.19 -8.95 -1.99
C HIS A 43 -3.45 -10.21 -2.42
N HIS A 44 -3.98 -11.40 -2.12
CA HIS A 44 -3.44 -12.68 -2.60
C HIS A 44 -3.68 -12.89 -4.08
N GLY A 45 -3.10 -13.93 -4.68
CA GLY A 45 -3.09 -14.08 -6.14
C GLY A 45 -2.04 -13.12 -6.68
N GLU A 46 -0.94 -13.68 -7.17
CA GLU A 46 0.39 -13.08 -7.23
C GLU A 46 0.47 -11.69 -7.89
N SER A 47 -0.42 -11.39 -8.83
CA SER A 47 -0.34 -10.18 -9.65
C SER A 47 -1.59 -9.30 -9.58
N ARG A 48 -1.42 -8.00 -9.82
CA ARG A 48 -2.49 -7.01 -9.98
C ARG A 48 -2.15 -6.07 -11.13
N ILE A 49 -3.19 -5.64 -11.86
CA ILE A 49 -3.05 -4.68 -12.95
C ILE A 49 -3.11 -3.26 -12.39
N ILE A 50 -2.18 -2.40 -12.82
CA ILE A 50 -2.27 -0.95 -12.74
C ILE A 50 -2.62 -0.37 -14.12
N ARG A 51 -3.57 0.57 -14.19
CA ARG A 51 -3.99 1.27 -15.41
C ARG A 51 -3.92 2.77 -15.22
N HIS A 52 -3.55 3.50 -16.27
CA HIS A 52 -3.53 4.96 -16.30
C HIS A 52 -4.71 5.54 -17.07
N ALA A 53 -5.01 4.99 -18.26
CA ALA A 53 -6.27 5.26 -18.95
C ALA A 53 -7.39 4.53 -18.20
N TYR A 54 -8.15 5.28 -17.40
CA TYR A 54 -9.08 4.74 -16.41
C TYR A 54 -10.52 4.91 -16.88
N GLY A 55 -11.11 3.85 -17.41
CA GLY A 55 -12.47 3.86 -17.97
C GLY A 55 -13.57 4.11 -16.94
N GLU A 56 -13.28 3.83 -15.67
CA GLU A 56 -14.17 4.08 -14.54
C GLU A 56 -14.31 5.58 -14.18
N GLY A 57 -13.46 6.44 -14.76
CA GLY A 57 -13.60 7.89 -14.70
C GLY A 57 -12.27 8.62 -14.59
N GLU A 58 -12.18 9.76 -15.28
CA GLU A 58 -10.96 10.59 -15.35
C GLU A 58 -10.45 11.06 -13.98
N LYS A 59 -11.34 11.17 -12.99
CA LYS A 59 -11.01 11.56 -11.61
C LYS A 59 -9.98 10.63 -10.94
N TYR A 60 -9.83 9.39 -11.42
CA TYR A 60 -8.84 8.44 -10.91
C TYR A 60 -7.46 8.60 -11.52
N VAL A 61 -7.34 9.27 -12.67
CA VAL A 61 -6.08 9.38 -13.43
C VAL A 61 -4.96 10.04 -12.60
N PRO A 62 -5.20 11.16 -11.88
CA PRO A 62 -4.14 11.76 -11.05
C PRO A 62 -3.65 10.82 -9.95
N LEU A 63 -4.57 10.06 -9.33
CA LEU A 63 -4.24 9.07 -8.30
C LEU A 63 -3.43 7.92 -8.90
N ALA A 64 -3.86 7.36 -10.03
CA ALA A 64 -3.16 6.27 -10.71
C ALA A 64 -1.73 6.66 -11.09
N LEU A 65 -1.53 7.86 -11.65
CA LEU A 65 -0.21 8.38 -12.00
C LEU A 65 0.68 8.61 -10.77
N ARG A 66 0.12 9.08 -9.65
CA ARG A 66 0.91 9.20 -8.40
C ARG A 66 1.26 7.82 -7.85
N SER A 67 0.33 6.87 -7.85
CA SER A 67 0.57 5.50 -7.41
C SER A 67 1.67 4.83 -8.23
N GLN A 68 1.71 5.01 -9.55
CA GLN A 68 2.79 4.47 -10.39
C GLN A 68 4.17 4.98 -9.99
N LYS A 69 4.30 6.28 -9.70
CA LYS A 69 5.56 6.86 -9.20
C LYS A 69 5.97 6.24 -7.86
N LEU A 70 5.02 6.06 -6.94
CA LEU A 70 5.28 5.45 -5.64
C LEU A 70 5.67 3.97 -5.75
N TRP A 71 5.10 3.22 -6.70
CA TRP A 71 5.52 1.84 -6.97
C TRP A 71 6.97 1.78 -7.49
N GLN A 72 7.36 2.68 -8.40
CA GLN A 72 8.74 2.78 -8.89
C GLN A 72 9.73 3.19 -7.78
N GLU A 73 9.34 4.14 -6.92
CA GLU A 73 10.12 4.51 -5.73
C GLU A 73 10.32 3.29 -4.80
N MET A 74 9.24 2.53 -4.53
CA MET A 74 9.28 1.32 -3.70
C MET A 74 10.15 0.22 -4.30
N GLU A 75 10.06 0.01 -5.61
CA GLU A 75 10.87 -0.97 -6.35
C GLU A 75 12.37 -0.75 -6.10
N TRP A 76 12.83 0.51 -6.17
CA TRP A 76 14.20 0.89 -5.89
C TRP A 76 14.58 0.71 -4.42
N GLU A 77 13.72 1.11 -3.49
CA GLU A 77 13.98 0.96 -2.05
C GLU A 77 14.05 -0.51 -1.62
N ALA A 78 13.16 -1.34 -2.14
CA ALA A 78 13.07 -2.77 -1.82
C ALA A 78 14.06 -3.62 -2.65
N LYS A 79 14.70 -3.06 -3.67
CA LYS A 79 15.61 -3.76 -4.59
C LYS A 79 14.97 -4.99 -5.24
N ILE A 80 13.71 -4.83 -5.61
CA ILE A 80 12.94 -5.84 -6.35
C ILE A 80 12.66 -5.32 -7.76
N PHE A 81 12.18 -6.18 -8.65
CA PHE A 81 11.71 -5.78 -9.97
C PHE A 81 10.20 -6.00 -10.03
N LEU A 82 9.43 -4.95 -10.28
CA LEU A 82 7.96 -4.99 -10.30
C LEU A 82 7.38 -4.81 -11.70
N PHE A 83 8.11 -4.16 -12.61
CA PHE A 83 7.66 -3.82 -13.97
C PHE A 83 8.66 -4.21 -15.04
#